data_AF-A0A3E1DZR2-F1
#
_entry.id   AF-A0A3E1DZR2-F1
#
_cell.length_a   1.000
_cell.length_b   1.000
_cell.length_c   1.000
_cell.angle_alpha   90.00
_cell.angle_beta   90.00
_cell.angle_gamma   90.00
#
_symmetry.space_group_name_H-M   'P 1'
#
loop_
_entity.id
_entity.type
_entity.pdbx_description
1 polymer ?
#
loop_
_entity_poly.entity_id
_entity_poly.type
_entity_poly.pdbx_seq_one_letter_code
_entity_poly.pdbx_strand_id
1 'polypeptide(L)'
;MQKIKCELLIERVSYGGAGIGKLGGKVVFVPFTIPGERVLVEIVRQKKNFAEAALLSVLEPSPDRRKALCPVFGVCGGCAYQHVDYATQLEWKADQVRDLLERVGRIAAPSVAAALASPKEWAFRNRIRVHSGDGLTGFYSKHGHKIVDVESCAIASAEVNEELLRLRATRPAPGETSLAVKREVRYFEQTNDGAAEVLVRLVENSAGEGRGTLVDAYCGAGFFGHRLAARFERVVGIESHEGAVAKARRQGLENEQYICGDVAAHLGDILETADRARTLVLLDPPAAGVEARVTDLLIALPVQQVVYVSCDPATLARDLGALVRGGYVLGKVTPVDMFPQTADIEVVAELTYRV
;
A
#
# COMPACT_ATOMS: atom_id res chain seq x y z
N MET A 1 -10.12 35.00 1.71
CA MET A 1 -8.68 35.11 1.41
C MET A 1 -8.52 35.42 -0.07
N GLN A 2 -7.63 36.33 -0.42
CA GLN A 2 -7.31 36.64 -1.82
C GLN A 2 -6.72 35.39 -2.48
N LYS A 3 -7.28 34.96 -3.61
CA LYS A 3 -6.80 33.80 -4.38
C LYS A 3 -5.48 34.18 -5.04
N ILE A 4 -4.37 33.74 -4.45
CA ILE A 4 -3.02 34.01 -4.99
C ILE A 4 -2.78 33.03 -6.12
N LYS A 5 -2.54 33.56 -7.32
CA LYS A 5 -2.10 32.78 -8.49
C LYS A 5 -0.64 33.04 -8.75
N CYS A 6 0.12 31.99 -9.04
CA CYS A 6 1.55 32.10 -9.32
C CYS A 6 2.04 30.96 -10.19
N GLU A 7 3.16 31.20 -10.88
CA GLU A 7 3.89 30.15 -11.58
C GLU A 7 4.86 29.45 -10.62
N LEU A 8 4.97 28.13 -10.75
CA LEU A 8 5.90 27.31 -9.97
C LEU A 8 6.61 26.31 -10.88
N LEU A 9 7.89 26.10 -10.62
CA LEU A 9 8.62 24.92 -11.08
C LEU A 9 8.40 23.80 -10.05
N ILE A 10 8.05 22.62 -10.53
CA ILE A 10 7.91 21.42 -9.70
C ILE A 10 9.26 20.71 -9.65
N GLU A 11 9.81 20.57 -8.45
CA GLU A 11 11.16 20.04 -8.23
C GLU A 11 11.18 18.52 -7.99
N ARG A 12 10.13 18.00 -7.32
CA ARG A 12 10.04 16.59 -6.91
C ARG A 12 8.59 16.22 -6.57
N VAL A 13 8.35 14.96 -6.20
CA VAL A 13 7.05 14.47 -5.71
C VAL A 13 7.17 14.01 -4.27
N SER A 14 6.17 14.33 -3.46
CA SER A 14 6.06 13.84 -2.09
C SER A 14 5.44 12.45 -2.04
N TYR A 15 5.66 11.73 -0.93
CA TYR A 15 4.75 10.64 -0.56
C TYR A 15 3.29 11.13 -0.58
N GLY A 16 2.38 10.33 -1.15
CA GLY A 16 1.00 10.74 -1.43
C GLY A 16 0.78 11.44 -2.78
N GLY A 17 1.83 11.66 -3.56
CA GLY A 17 1.73 11.99 -4.99
C GLY A 17 1.49 13.47 -5.34
N ALA A 18 1.72 14.38 -4.40
CA ALA A 18 1.72 15.81 -4.72
C ALA A 18 3.10 16.24 -5.22
N GLY A 19 3.15 17.01 -6.31
CA GLY A 19 4.38 17.69 -6.70
C GLY A 19 4.75 18.76 -5.68
N ILE A 20 6.04 19.01 -5.52
CA ILE A 20 6.60 19.99 -4.60
C ILE A 20 7.28 21.09 -5.41
N GLY A 21 6.80 22.31 -5.24
CA GLY A 21 7.49 23.53 -5.65
C GLY A 21 7.87 24.40 -4.46
N LYS A 22 8.50 25.54 -4.72
CA LYS A 22 8.84 26.54 -3.69
C LYS A 22 8.35 27.93 -4.09
N LEU A 23 7.80 28.66 -3.12
CA LEU A 23 7.39 30.05 -3.28
C LEU A 23 7.82 30.85 -2.04
N GLY A 24 8.69 31.84 -2.22
CA GLY A 24 9.17 32.68 -1.11
C GLY A 24 9.73 31.89 0.06
N GLY A 25 10.48 30.82 -0.21
CA GLY A 25 11.06 29.92 0.79
C GLY A 25 10.09 28.91 1.43
N LYS A 26 8.79 28.94 1.11
CA LYS A 26 7.80 27.96 1.57
C LYS A 26 7.67 26.79 0.59
N VAL A 27 7.50 25.59 1.13
CA VAL A 27 7.15 24.40 0.35
C VAL A 27 5.69 24.51 -0.11
N VAL A 28 5.44 24.26 -1.38
CA VAL A 28 4.08 24.28 -1.96
C VAL A 28 3.77 22.90 -2.54
N PHE A 29 2.70 22.27 -2.04
CA PHE A 29 2.22 20.98 -2.54
C PHE A 29 1.18 21.21 -3.64
N VAL A 30 1.40 20.60 -4.80
CA VAL A 30 0.59 20.77 -6.01
C VAL A 30 0.24 19.38 -6.57
N PRO A 31 -0.96 18.83 -6.28
CA PRO A 31 -1.41 17.58 -6.88
C PRO A 31 -1.43 17.63 -8.41
N PHE A 32 -1.33 16.46 -9.06
CA PHE A 32 -1.47 16.29 -10.51
C PHE A 32 -0.39 16.96 -11.37
N THR A 33 0.78 17.16 -10.77
CA THR A 33 1.97 17.70 -11.43
C THR A 33 3.11 16.68 -11.46
N ILE A 34 4.10 16.95 -12.30
CA ILE A 34 5.28 16.11 -12.55
C ILE A 34 6.53 16.96 -12.32
N PRO A 35 7.62 16.44 -11.71
CA PRO A 35 8.88 17.15 -11.64
C PRO A 35 9.37 17.62 -13.02
N GLY A 36 9.99 18.79 -13.05
CA GLY A 36 10.41 19.47 -14.29
C GLY A 36 9.32 20.35 -14.91
N GLU A 37 8.07 20.26 -14.48
CA GLU A 37 7.00 21.09 -15.04
C GLU A 37 7.02 22.53 -14.53
N ARG A 38 6.76 23.47 -15.44
CA ARG A 38 6.33 24.82 -15.05
C ARG A 38 4.81 24.89 -15.10
N VAL A 39 4.19 25.26 -13.98
CA VAL A 39 2.74 25.23 -13.80
C VAL A 39 2.20 26.55 -13.26
N LEU A 40 0.99 26.91 -13.68
CA LEU A 40 0.20 27.97 -13.05
C LEU A 40 -0.69 27.34 -11.98
N VAL A 41 -0.63 27.86 -10.75
CA VAL A 41 -1.38 27.33 -9.60
C VAL A 41 -2.18 28.40 -8.89
N GLU A 42 -3.20 28.00 -8.14
CA GLU A 42 -3.93 28.82 -7.18
C GLU A 42 -3.68 28.31 -5.76
N ILE A 43 -3.19 29.15 -4.87
CA ILE A 43 -3.01 28.79 -3.45
C ILE A 43 -4.39 28.63 -2.80
N VAL A 44 -4.72 27.39 -2.40
CA VAL A 44 -6.00 27.06 -1.76
C VAL A 44 -5.90 27.04 -0.24
N ARG A 45 -4.70 26.80 0.31
CA ARG A 45 -4.47 26.77 1.75
C ARG A 45 -3.06 27.23 2.08
N GLN A 46 -2.94 28.07 3.11
CA GLN A 46 -1.64 28.49 3.64
C GLN A 46 -1.47 28.05 5.09
N LYS A 47 -0.25 27.59 5.40
CA LYS A 47 0.23 27.31 6.75
C LYS A 47 1.54 28.05 6.98
N LYS A 48 2.08 27.93 8.20
CA LYS A 48 3.32 28.60 8.62
C LYS A 48 4.49 28.24 7.70
N ASN A 49 4.70 26.95 7.46
CA ASN A 49 5.88 26.42 6.76
C ASN A 49 5.59 25.88 5.36
N PHE A 50 4.32 25.67 5.02
CA PHE A 50 3.92 25.12 3.72
C PHE A 50 2.61 25.73 3.22
N ALA A 51 2.32 25.52 1.94
CA ALA A 51 1.05 25.82 1.32
C ALA A 51 0.56 24.63 0.47
N GLU A 52 -0.75 24.56 0.26
CA GLU A 52 -1.37 23.65 -0.71
C GLU A 52 -1.92 24.51 -1.85
N ALA A 53 -1.71 24.07 -3.09
CA ALA A 53 -2.18 24.76 -4.27
C ALA A 53 -2.94 23.81 -5.20
N ALA A 54 -3.96 24.35 -5.88
CA ALA A 54 -4.63 23.67 -6.97
C ALA A 54 -3.92 24.00 -8.29
N LEU A 55 -3.68 22.98 -9.11
CA LEU A 55 -3.18 23.15 -10.47
C LEU A 55 -4.25 23.84 -11.33
N LEU A 56 -3.89 24.95 -11.97
CA LEU A 56 -4.76 25.65 -12.93
C LEU A 56 -4.43 25.24 -14.37
N SER A 57 -3.15 25.27 -14.72
CA SER A 57 -2.66 24.83 -16.03
C SER A 57 -1.19 24.43 -15.98
N VAL A 58 -0.81 23.53 -16.89
CA VAL A 58 0.59 23.18 -17.14
C VAL A 58 1.08 24.09 -18.27
N LEU A 59 2.10 24.89 -17.99
CA LEU A 59 2.67 25.84 -18.95
C LEU A 59 3.77 25.17 -19.78
N GLU A 60 4.61 24.37 -19.14
CA GLU A 60 5.61 23.53 -19.77
C GLU A 60 5.47 22.11 -19.22
N PRO A 61 4.96 21.15 -20.02
CA PRO A 61 4.76 19.78 -19.56
C PRO A 61 6.07 19.00 -19.53
N SER A 62 6.17 18.06 -18.60
CA SER A 62 7.23 17.05 -18.61
C SER A 62 7.03 16.09 -19.80
N PRO A 63 8.11 15.53 -20.39
CA PRO A 63 8.01 14.44 -21.38
C PRO A 63 7.24 13.22 -20.85
N ASP A 64 7.21 13.03 -19.53
CA ASP A 64 6.55 11.92 -18.83
C ASP A 64 5.04 12.16 -18.65
N ARG A 65 4.54 13.35 -19.04
CA ARG A 65 3.12 13.65 -18.97
C ARG A 65 2.36 12.90 -20.06
N ARG A 66 1.31 12.19 -19.64
CA ARG A 66 0.30 11.61 -20.53
C ARG A 66 -1.09 12.16 -20.27
N LYS A 67 -1.98 11.96 -21.24
CA LYS A 67 -3.41 12.23 -21.07
C LYS A 67 -4.02 11.18 -20.13
N ALA A 68 -4.70 11.64 -19.07
CA ALA A 68 -5.44 10.75 -18.19
C ALA A 68 -6.58 10.05 -18.95
N LEU A 69 -6.79 8.76 -18.66
CA LEU A 69 -7.81 7.94 -19.31
C LEU A 69 -9.21 8.22 -18.74
N CYS A 70 -9.30 8.46 -17.43
CA CYS A 70 -10.57 8.69 -16.75
C CYS A 70 -11.05 10.15 -16.92
N PRO A 71 -12.29 10.39 -17.36
CA PRO A 71 -12.81 11.74 -17.62
C PRO A 71 -12.98 12.59 -16.35
N VAL A 72 -13.08 11.95 -15.17
CA VAL A 72 -13.23 12.64 -13.87
C VAL A 72 -11.93 12.63 -13.05
N PHE A 73 -10.80 12.26 -13.67
CA PHE A 73 -9.49 12.39 -13.04
C PHE A 73 -9.21 13.85 -12.64
N GLY A 74 -8.58 14.05 -11.49
CA GLY A 74 -8.39 15.38 -10.90
C GLY A 74 -9.50 15.81 -9.94
N VAL A 75 -10.71 15.23 -10.07
CA VAL A 75 -11.86 15.52 -9.21
C VAL A 75 -12.16 14.35 -8.27
N CYS A 76 -12.23 13.13 -8.83
CA CYS A 76 -12.39 11.89 -8.07
C CYS A 76 -11.17 11.66 -7.15
N GLY A 77 -11.41 11.23 -5.90
CA GLY A 77 -10.36 10.96 -4.92
C GLY A 77 -9.58 9.66 -5.15
N GLY A 78 -9.95 8.83 -6.12
CA GLY A 78 -9.43 7.46 -6.26
C GLY A 78 -8.07 7.31 -6.96
N CYS A 79 -7.63 8.26 -7.78
CA CYS A 79 -6.38 8.16 -8.55
C CYS A 79 -5.51 9.41 -8.37
N ALA A 80 -4.19 9.21 -8.41
CA ALA A 80 -3.20 10.27 -8.24
C ALA A 80 -2.33 10.48 -9.48
N TYR A 81 -2.09 9.44 -10.29
CA TYR A 81 -1.02 9.43 -11.29
C TYR A 81 -1.43 9.14 -12.74
N GLN A 82 -2.73 9.17 -13.09
CA GLN A 82 -3.13 8.88 -14.47
C GLN A 82 -2.48 9.81 -15.53
N HIS A 83 -2.05 11.00 -15.11
CA HIS A 83 -1.36 11.97 -15.95
C HIS A 83 0.15 11.70 -16.11
N VAL A 84 0.68 10.67 -15.48
CA VAL A 84 2.10 10.28 -15.51
C VAL A 84 2.23 8.97 -16.27
N ASP A 85 3.23 8.84 -17.13
CA ASP A 85 3.58 7.55 -17.72
C ASP A 85 3.89 6.51 -16.63
N TYR A 86 3.72 5.23 -16.96
CA TYR A 86 3.77 4.19 -15.96
C TYR A 86 5.19 3.85 -15.47
N ALA A 87 6.21 3.99 -16.31
CA ALA A 87 7.59 3.74 -15.89
C ALA A 87 8.00 4.76 -14.82
N THR A 88 7.68 6.03 -15.05
CA THR A 88 7.90 7.11 -14.08
C THR A 88 7.12 6.90 -12.78
N GLN A 89 5.91 6.33 -12.82
CA GLN A 89 5.18 5.95 -11.60
C GLN A 89 5.97 4.94 -10.75
N LEU A 90 6.56 3.92 -11.37
CA LEU A 90 7.33 2.89 -10.68
C LEU A 90 8.60 3.47 -10.05
N GLU A 91 9.29 4.34 -10.78
CA GLU A 91 10.47 5.06 -10.28
C GLU A 91 10.10 5.90 -9.04
N TRP A 92 9.02 6.68 -9.11
CA TRP A 92 8.57 7.50 -7.99
C TRP A 92 8.23 6.67 -6.77
N LYS A 93 7.60 5.50 -6.94
CA LYS A 93 7.27 4.62 -5.81
C LYS A 93 8.53 4.10 -5.13
N ALA A 94 9.54 3.68 -5.90
CA ALA A 94 10.83 3.25 -5.34
C ALA A 94 11.56 4.39 -4.63
N ASP A 95 11.59 5.58 -5.23
CA ASP A 95 12.25 6.75 -4.66
C ASP A 95 11.57 7.22 -3.37
N GLN A 96 10.24 7.19 -3.31
CA GLN A 96 9.48 7.53 -2.09
C GLN A 96 9.77 6.57 -0.94
N VAL A 97 9.89 5.27 -1.21
CA VAL A 97 10.29 4.27 -0.21
C VAL A 97 11.70 4.56 0.29
N ARG A 98 12.65 4.82 -0.62
CA ARG A 98 14.04 5.17 -0.25
C ARG A 98 14.11 6.41 0.63
N ASP A 99 13.44 7.49 0.21
CA ASP A 99 13.37 8.75 0.95
C ASP A 99 12.82 8.58 2.37
N LEU A 100 11.81 7.71 2.55
CA LEU A 100 11.21 7.43 3.85
C LEU A 100 12.13 6.60 4.74
N LEU A 101 12.78 5.56 4.20
CA LEU A 101 13.74 4.76 4.95
C LEU A 101 14.93 5.60 5.46
N GLU A 102 15.43 6.52 4.64
CA GLU A 102 16.51 7.43 5.02
C GLU A 102 16.06 8.45 6.08
N ARG A 103 14.92 9.12 5.88
CA ARG A 103 14.50 10.24 6.74
C ARG A 103 13.76 9.80 8.00
N VAL A 104 12.85 8.84 7.88
CA VAL A 104 12.00 8.34 8.98
C VAL A 104 12.68 7.17 9.67
N GLY A 105 13.14 6.18 8.89
CA GLY A 105 13.84 5.01 9.43
C GLY A 105 15.25 5.31 9.93
N ARG A 106 15.87 6.41 9.45
CA ARG A 106 17.27 6.76 9.72
C ARG A 106 18.24 5.67 9.28
N ILE A 107 17.89 4.96 8.22
CA ILE A 107 18.71 3.91 7.62
C ILE A 107 19.51 4.54 6.49
N ALA A 108 20.84 4.58 6.63
CA ALA A 108 21.69 5.17 5.61
C ALA A 108 21.80 4.26 4.39
N ALA A 109 21.64 4.83 3.18
CA ALA A 109 21.77 4.16 1.89
C ALA A 109 21.03 2.79 1.81
N PRO A 110 19.71 2.77 2.06
CA PRO A 110 18.94 1.52 2.06
C PRO A 110 18.92 0.89 0.66
N SER A 111 19.04 -0.44 0.60
CA SER A 111 18.98 -1.20 -0.65
C SER A 111 17.54 -1.36 -1.15
N VAL A 112 17.01 -0.30 -1.75
CA VAL A 112 15.67 -0.29 -2.37
C VAL A 112 15.77 -0.69 -3.84
N ALA A 113 15.12 -1.78 -4.21
CA ALA A 113 15.01 -2.27 -5.58
C ALA A 113 14.03 -1.45 -6.43
N ALA A 114 14.09 -1.63 -7.75
CA ALA A 114 13.05 -1.11 -8.63
C ALA A 114 11.67 -1.66 -8.23
N ALA A 115 10.64 -0.83 -8.32
CA ALA A 115 9.28 -1.24 -8.01
C ALA A 115 8.81 -2.31 -9.01
N LEU A 116 8.26 -3.40 -8.50
CA LEU A 116 7.66 -4.43 -9.34
C LEU A 116 6.33 -3.92 -9.89
N ALA A 117 6.18 -3.98 -11.22
CA ALA A 117 4.97 -3.55 -11.89
C ALA A 117 3.78 -4.48 -11.63
N SER A 118 2.58 -3.92 -11.52
CA SER A 118 1.35 -4.67 -11.77
C SER A 118 1.35 -5.22 -13.19
N PRO A 119 0.87 -6.46 -13.42
CA PRO A 119 0.67 -6.99 -14.77
C PRO A 119 -0.29 -6.17 -15.64
N LYS A 120 -1.17 -5.38 -15.01
CA LYS A 120 -2.12 -4.50 -15.69
C LYS A 120 -2.12 -3.11 -15.05
N GLU A 121 -1.95 -2.08 -15.87
CA GLU A 121 -2.10 -0.66 -15.46
C GLU A 121 -3.57 -0.26 -15.25
N TRP A 122 -4.48 -0.90 -15.96
CA TRP A 122 -5.90 -0.55 -16.07
C TRP A 122 -6.76 -1.79 -15.89
N ALA A 123 -8.05 -1.58 -15.58
CA ALA A 123 -9.03 -2.66 -15.41
C ALA A 123 -8.56 -3.80 -14.48
N PHE A 124 -7.76 -3.47 -13.47
CA PHE A 124 -7.17 -4.44 -12.56
C PHE A 124 -8.00 -4.67 -11.30
N ARG A 125 -8.80 -3.67 -10.87
CA ARG A 125 -9.62 -3.76 -9.66
C ARG A 125 -10.79 -4.70 -9.89
N ASN A 126 -10.76 -5.85 -9.22
CA ASN A 126 -11.85 -6.82 -9.18
C ASN A 126 -12.95 -6.44 -8.17
N ARG A 127 -12.73 -5.39 -7.37
CA ARG A 127 -13.70 -4.85 -6.43
C ARG A 127 -13.53 -3.34 -6.25
N ILE A 128 -14.64 -2.64 -6.18
CA ILE A 128 -14.71 -1.22 -5.80
C ILE A 128 -15.80 -1.03 -4.75
N ARG A 129 -15.71 0.07 -4.01
CA ARG A 129 -16.76 0.51 -3.11
C ARG A 129 -17.20 1.90 -3.51
N VAL A 130 -18.49 2.04 -3.78
CA VAL A 130 -19.08 3.29 -4.27
C VAL A 130 -20.10 3.83 -3.29
N HIS A 131 -20.29 5.14 -3.34
CA HIS A 131 -21.25 5.87 -2.54
C HIS A 131 -22.39 6.38 -3.43
N SER A 132 -23.60 6.29 -2.92
CA SER A 132 -24.81 6.80 -3.55
C SER A 132 -25.47 7.86 -2.67
N GLY A 133 -26.06 8.87 -3.29
CA GLY A 133 -26.71 9.99 -2.61
C GLY A 133 -27.11 11.09 -3.60
N ASP A 134 -28.23 11.75 -3.36
CA ASP A 134 -28.75 12.83 -4.21
C ASP A 134 -28.87 12.46 -5.71
N GLY A 135 -29.17 11.19 -6.00
CA GLY A 135 -29.26 10.66 -7.37
C GLY A 135 -27.92 10.40 -8.07
N LEU A 136 -26.79 10.63 -7.38
CA LEU A 136 -25.45 10.35 -7.88
C LEU A 136 -24.95 9.00 -7.37
N THR A 137 -24.03 8.37 -8.11
CA THR A 137 -23.33 7.17 -7.68
C THR A 137 -21.88 7.20 -8.16
N GLY A 138 -20.94 7.11 -7.22
CA GLY A 138 -19.53 7.14 -7.56
C GLY A 138 -18.64 7.19 -6.32
N PHE A 139 -17.62 8.04 -6.35
CA PHE A 139 -16.62 8.13 -5.27
C PHE A 139 -16.61 9.52 -4.65
N TYR A 140 -16.08 9.64 -3.44
CA TYR A 140 -15.86 10.97 -2.86
C TYR A 140 -14.79 11.75 -3.64
N SER A 141 -15.00 13.07 -3.69
CA SER A 141 -14.02 14.00 -4.24
C SER A 141 -12.74 14.01 -3.41
N LYS A 142 -11.62 14.39 -4.02
CA LYS A 142 -10.35 14.52 -3.29
C LYS A 142 -10.39 15.57 -2.17
N HIS A 143 -11.27 16.57 -2.30
CA HIS A 143 -11.38 17.72 -1.38
C HIS A 143 -12.72 17.76 -0.64
N GLY A 144 -13.11 16.64 -0.02
CA GLY A 144 -14.28 16.55 0.86
C GLY A 144 -15.24 15.42 0.50
N HIS A 145 -16.36 15.34 1.22
CA HIS A 145 -17.32 14.24 1.12
C HIS A 145 -18.40 14.44 0.04
N LYS A 146 -18.09 15.20 -1.02
CA LYS A 146 -19.00 15.34 -2.15
C LYS A 146 -18.86 14.14 -3.08
N ILE A 147 -19.98 13.53 -3.47
CA ILE A 147 -19.98 12.44 -4.45
C ILE A 147 -19.66 13.02 -5.83
N VAL A 148 -18.63 12.45 -6.46
CA VAL A 148 -18.31 12.62 -7.88
C VAL A 148 -19.06 11.51 -8.61
N ASP A 149 -19.97 11.89 -9.49
CA ASP A 149 -20.73 10.92 -10.26
C ASP A 149 -19.82 10.21 -11.27
N VAL A 150 -19.83 8.87 -11.24
CA VAL A 150 -18.94 8.05 -12.06
C VAL A 150 -19.75 7.04 -12.86
N GLU A 151 -19.70 7.18 -14.18
CA GLU A 151 -20.32 6.23 -15.11
C GLU A 151 -19.50 4.96 -15.29
N SER A 152 -18.18 5.09 -15.31
CA SER A 152 -17.22 3.98 -15.37
C SER A 152 -15.89 4.36 -14.73
N CYS A 153 -15.20 3.36 -14.19
CA CYS A 153 -13.89 3.50 -13.55
C CYS A 153 -12.83 2.77 -14.38
N ALA A 154 -11.86 3.52 -14.92
CA ALA A 154 -10.81 3.00 -15.81
C ALA A 154 -9.89 1.95 -15.16
N ILE A 155 -9.77 1.96 -13.83
CA ILE A 155 -8.98 0.97 -13.09
C ILE A 155 -9.82 -0.21 -12.59
N ALA A 156 -11.15 -0.18 -12.72
CA ALA A 156 -12.03 -1.30 -12.39
C ALA A 156 -12.22 -2.25 -13.57
N SER A 157 -12.37 -3.55 -13.30
CA SER A 157 -12.61 -4.55 -14.35
C SER A 157 -13.90 -4.26 -15.13
N ALA A 158 -14.05 -4.89 -16.29
CA ALA A 158 -15.28 -4.79 -17.07
C ALA A 158 -16.50 -5.27 -16.26
N GLU A 159 -16.40 -6.41 -15.56
CA GLU A 159 -17.53 -6.94 -14.79
C GLU A 159 -17.92 -6.00 -13.63
N VAL A 160 -16.95 -5.38 -12.97
CA VAL A 160 -17.22 -4.40 -11.91
C VAL A 160 -17.92 -3.16 -12.47
N ASN A 161 -17.51 -2.68 -13.65
CA ASN A 161 -18.17 -1.57 -14.31
C ASN A 161 -19.60 -1.91 -14.79
N GLU A 162 -19.86 -3.17 -15.18
CA GLU A 162 -21.23 -3.62 -15.46
C GLU A 162 -22.12 -3.60 -14.22
N GLU A 163 -21.60 -4.06 -13.06
CA GLU A 163 -22.33 -3.97 -11.79
C GLU A 163 -22.55 -2.51 -11.35
N LEU A 164 -21.60 -1.62 -11.61
CA LEU A 164 -21.78 -0.18 -11.39
C LEU A 164 -22.91 0.38 -12.27
N LEU A 165 -22.95 0.03 -13.55
CA LEU A 165 -24.00 0.45 -14.45
C LEU A 165 -25.38 -0.06 -14.00
N ARG A 166 -25.47 -1.33 -13.56
CA ARG A 166 -26.69 -1.92 -13.00
C ARG A 166 -27.15 -1.18 -11.75
N LEU A 167 -26.24 -0.91 -10.82
CA LEU A 167 -26.54 -0.14 -9.61
C LEU A 167 -27.05 1.26 -9.97
N ARG A 168 -26.39 1.97 -10.90
CA ARG A 168 -26.83 3.31 -11.34
C ARG A 168 -28.26 3.31 -11.89
N ALA A 169 -28.63 2.26 -12.62
CA ALA A 169 -29.97 2.13 -13.19
C ALA A 169 -31.08 1.98 -12.13
N THR A 170 -30.77 1.49 -10.93
CA THR A 170 -31.77 1.32 -9.85
C THR A 170 -31.99 2.57 -9.01
N ARG A 171 -31.15 3.61 -9.16
CA ARG A 171 -31.17 4.83 -8.31
C ARG A 171 -31.19 4.46 -6.82
N PRO A 172 -30.12 3.84 -6.32
CA PRO A 172 -30.07 3.32 -4.96
C PRO A 172 -30.30 4.42 -3.93
N ALA A 173 -30.87 4.03 -2.79
CA ALA A 173 -30.95 4.89 -1.63
C ALA A 173 -29.54 5.35 -1.18
N PRO A 174 -29.43 6.48 -0.47
CA PRO A 174 -28.15 6.96 0.03
C PRO A 174 -27.43 5.91 0.87
N GLY A 175 -26.15 5.69 0.60
CA GLY A 175 -25.38 4.65 1.28
C GLY A 175 -24.13 4.24 0.52
N GLU A 176 -23.55 3.15 0.99
CA GLU A 176 -22.32 2.56 0.46
C GLU A 176 -22.59 1.16 -0.08
N THR A 177 -22.11 0.88 -1.29
CA THR A 177 -22.30 -0.42 -1.94
C THR A 177 -20.95 -0.96 -2.41
N SER A 178 -20.65 -2.22 -2.06
CA SER A 178 -19.48 -2.93 -2.57
C SER A 178 -19.85 -3.67 -3.86
N LEU A 179 -19.09 -3.41 -4.93
CA LEU A 179 -19.25 -4.03 -6.24
C LEU A 179 -18.01 -4.88 -6.50
N ALA A 180 -18.18 -6.17 -6.80
CA ALA A 180 -17.08 -7.10 -6.99
C ALA A 180 -17.38 -8.08 -8.12
N VAL A 181 -16.33 -8.63 -8.73
CA VAL A 181 -16.43 -9.79 -9.61
C VAL A 181 -17.06 -10.94 -8.82
N LYS A 182 -18.13 -11.55 -9.36
CA LYS A 182 -18.78 -12.69 -8.72
C LYS A 182 -17.85 -13.90 -8.82
N ARG A 183 -17.33 -14.36 -7.69
CA ARG A 183 -16.46 -15.55 -7.59
C ARG A 183 -17.09 -16.60 -6.69
N GLU A 184 -16.94 -17.87 -7.08
CA GLU A 184 -17.30 -19.00 -6.23
C GLU A 184 -16.27 -19.24 -5.11
N VAL A 185 -15.06 -18.68 -5.24
CA VAL A 185 -13.94 -18.92 -4.33
C VAL A 185 -13.98 -17.96 -3.15
N ARG A 186 -13.92 -18.51 -1.93
CA ARG A 186 -14.14 -17.80 -0.67
C ARG A 186 -12.88 -17.19 -0.04
N TYR A 187 -11.75 -17.05 -0.74
CA TYR A 187 -10.50 -16.56 -0.13
C TYR A 187 -10.40 -15.04 -0.09
N PHE A 188 -9.55 -14.50 0.78
CA PHE A 188 -9.33 -13.06 0.90
C PHE A 188 -8.89 -12.52 -0.46
N GLU A 189 -9.73 -11.67 -1.07
CA GLU A 189 -9.53 -11.18 -2.43
C GLU A 189 -8.81 -9.84 -2.36
N GLN A 190 -7.51 -9.90 -2.60
CA GLN A 190 -6.77 -8.72 -2.99
C GLN A 190 -7.49 -8.07 -4.17
N THR A 191 -7.58 -6.73 -4.16
CA THR A 191 -8.38 -6.07 -5.22
C THR A 191 -7.71 -6.12 -6.59
N ASN A 192 -6.42 -6.45 -6.63
CA ASN A 192 -5.63 -6.66 -7.85
C ASN A 192 -5.02 -8.07 -7.82
N ASP A 193 -5.68 -9.05 -8.44
CA ASP A 193 -5.20 -10.45 -8.43
C ASP A 193 -3.82 -10.60 -9.09
N GLY A 194 -3.58 -9.84 -10.16
CA GLY A 194 -2.31 -9.92 -10.88
C GLY A 194 -1.13 -9.45 -10.04
N ALA A 195 -1.28 -8.30 -9.38
CA ALA A 195 -0.24 -7.80 -8.48
C ALA A 195 -0.17 -8.60 -7.16
N ALA A 196 -1.28 -9.20 -6.70
CA ALA A 196 -1.27 -10.12 -5.57
C ALA A 196 -0.34 -11.32 -5.83
N GLU A 197 -0.38 -11.91 -7.03
CA GLU A 197 0.51 -13.00 -7.41
C GLU A 197 1.98 -12.55 -7.46
N VAL A 198 2.25 -11.32 -7.91
CA VAL A 198 3.60 -10.73 -7.87
C VAL A 198 4.08 -10.59 -6.42
N LEU A 199 3.23 -10.10 -5.53
CA LEU A 199 3.52 -9.96 -4.11
C LEU A 199 3.78 -11.32 -3.44
N VAL A 200 2.92 -12.31 -3.69
CA VAL A 200 3.09 -13.67 -3.16
C VAL A 200 4.41 -14.27 -3.61
N ARG A 201 4.76 -14.19 -4.89
CA ARG A 201 6.04 -14.67 -5.41
C ARG A 201 7.23 -13.97 -4.77
N LEU A 202 7.12 -12.66 -4.54
CA LEU A 202 8.17 -11.90 -3.85
C LEU A 202 8.35 -12.38 -2.40
N VAL A 203 7.27 -12.57 -1.66
CA VAL A 203 7.31 -13.09 -0.28
C VAL A 203 7.84 -14.52 -0.25
N GLU A 204 7.41 -15.37 -1.18
CA GLU A 204 7.92 -16.73 -1.37
C GLU A 204 9.42 -16.74 -1.66
N ASN A 205 9.91 -15.89 -2.54
CA ASN A 205 11.34 -15.78 -2.82
C ASN A 205 12.11 -15.27 -1.61
N SER A 206 11.53 -14.31 -0.88
CA SER A 206 12.11 -13.75 0.34
C SER A 206 12.24 -14.80 1.44
N ALA A 207 11.22 -15.66 1.60
CA ALA A 207 11.23 -16.77 2.56
C ALA A 207 12.20 -17.91 2.19
N GLY A 208 12.71 -17.92 0.95
CA GLY A 208 13.64 -18.93 0.47
C GLY A 208 13.06 -20.35 0.50
N GLU A 209 13.90 -21.33 0.82
CA GLU A 209 13.47 -22.74 0.92
C GLU A 209 12.48 -22.99 2.05
N GLY A 210 12.44 -22.12 3.07
CA GLY A 210 11.72 -22.34 4.32
C GLY A 210 12.27 -23.53 5.12
N ARG A 211 12.45 -23.37 6.43
CA ARG A 211 12.89 -24.44 7.34
C ARG A 211 12.32 -24.16 8.72
N GLY A 212 12.08 -25.20 9.53
CA GLY A 212 11.63 -25.04 10.90
C GLY A 212 10.25 -24.38 10.97
N THR A 213 10.17 -23.21 11.62
CA THR A 213 8.89 -22.55 11.96
C THR A 213 8.66 -21.27 11.16
N LEU A 214 7.46 -21.13 10.59
CA LEU A 214 6.92 -19.85 10.12
C LEU A 214 5.96 -19.31 11.18
N VAL A 215 6.15 -18.07 11.60
CA VAL A 215 5.15 -17.30 12.34
C VAL A 215 4.56 -16.24 11.42
N ASP A 216 3.30 -16.42 11.01
CA ASP A 216 2.55 -15.46 10.19
C ASP A 216 1.77 -14.53 11.15
N ALA A 217 2.37 -13.39 11.49
CA ALA A 217 1.78 -12.42 12.40
C ALA A 217 0.91 -11.42 11.62
N TYR A 218 -0.29 -11.14 12.16
CA TYR A 218 -1.37 -10.43 11.46
C TYR A 218 -1.88 -11.22 10.24
N CYS A 219 -1.96 -12.55 10.36
CA CYS A 219 -2.17 -13.43 9.21
C CYS A 219 -3.54 -13.28 8.51
N GLY A 220 -4.49 -12.56 9.12
CA GLY A 220 -5.86 -12.47 8.63
C GLY A 220 -6.46 -13.86 8.42
N ALA A 221 -6.84 -14.14 7.18
CA ALA A 221 -7.42 -15.42 6.78
C ALA A 221 -6.38 -16.47 6.32
N GLY A 222 -5.10 -16.30 6.68
CA GLY A 222 -4.00 -17.22 6.34
C GLY A 222 -3.43 -17.03 4.93
N PHE A 223 -3.50 -15.82 4.36
CA PHE A 223 -3.16 -15.57 2.95
C PHE A 223 -1.74 -16.04 2.58
N PHE A 224 -0.75 -15.68 3.38
CA PHE A 224 0.63 -16.11 3.17
C PHE A 224 0.95 -17.45 3.84
N GLY A 225 0.46 -17.67 5.08
CA GLY A 225 0.63 -18.93 5.81
C GLY A 225 0.30 -20.15 4.95
N HIS A 226 -0.89 -20.19 4.32
CA HIS A 226 -1.29 -21.30 3.45
C HIS A 226 -0.38 -21.52 2.24
N ARG A 227 0.17 -20.44 1.67
CA ARG A 227 1.06 -20.50 0.50
C ARG A 227 2.44 -21.02 0.85
N LEU A 228 2.92 -20.66 2.03
CA LEU A 228 4.24 -21.03 2.51
C LEU A 228 4.24 -22.36 3.28
N ALA A 229 3.09 -22.88 3.69
CA ALA A 229 2.98 -24.02 4.59
C ALA A 229 3.80 -25.26 4.18
N ALA A 230 3.87 -25.57 2.89
CA ALA A 230 4.64 -26.72 2.40
C ALA A 230 6.17 -26.58 2.58
N ARG A 231 6.67 -25.37 2.88
CA ARG A 231 8.09 -25.05 3.07
C ARG A 231 8.54 -25.14 4.53
N PHE A 232 7.60 -25.22 5.47
CA PHE A 232 7.91 -25.18 6.90
C PHE A 232 7.43 -26.44 7.60
N GLU A 233 8.14 -26.84 8.66
CA GLU A 233 7.73 -27.97 9.51
C GLU A 233 6.51 -27.59 10.35
N ARG A 234 6.39 -26.31 10.69
CA ARG A 234 5.28 -25.74 11.45
C ARG A 234 4.96 -24.33 10.98
N VAL A 235 3.68 -24.02 10.80
CA VAL A 235 3.18 -22.66 10.59
C VAL A 235 2.30 -22.26 11.77
N VAL A 236 2.55 -21.08 12.33
CA VAL A 236 1.71 -20.49 13.37
C VAL A 236 1.22 -19.13 12.90
N GLY A 237 -0.08 -19.02 12.61
CA GLY A 237 -0.72 -17.75 12.29
C GLY A 237 -1.32 -17.09 13.53
N ILE A 238 -1.14 -15.78 13.70
CA ILE A 238 -1.70 -15.00 14.81
C ILE A 238 -2.53 -13.86 14.24
N GLU A 239 -3.80 -13.77 14.65
CA GLU A 239 -4.72 -12.74 14.20
C GLU A 239 -5.72 -12.40 15.32
N SER A 240 -6.10 -11.14 15.46
CA SER A 240 -7.04 -10.67 16.48
C SER A 240 -8.51 -10.88 16.10
N HIS A 241 -8.81 -10.90 14.80
CA HIS A 241 -10.16 -11.00 14.27
C HIS A 241 -10.63 -12.45 14.17
N GLU A 242 -11.53 -12.85 15.07
CA GLU A 242 -12.06 -14.22 15.19
C GLU A 242 -12.58 -14.78 13.86
N GLY A 243 -13.35 -14.00 13.11
CA GLY A 243 -13.90 -14.43 11.81
C GLY A 243 -12.82 -14.76 10.76
N ALA A 244 -11.65 -14.11 10.82
CA ALA A 244 -10.54 -14.34 9.91
C ALA A 244 -9.77 -15.61 10.31
N VAL A 245 -9.53 -15.80 11.61
CA VAL A 245 -8.95 -17.04 12.16
C VAL A 245 -9.83 -18.25 11.88
N ALA A 246 -11.15 -18.14 12.10
CA ALA A 246 -12.09 -19.21 11.79
C ALA A 246 -12.09 -19.57 10.31
N LYS A 247 -11.77 -18.61 9.44
CA LYS A 247 -11.62 -18.82 8.01
C LYS A 247 -10.29 -19.49 7.68
N ALA A 248 -9.18 -19.06 8.26
CA ALA A 248 -7.86 -19.68 8.10
C ALA A 248 -7.86 -21.16 8.54
N ARG A 249 -8.43 -21.46 9.70
CA ARG A 249 -8.54 -22.83 10.24
C ARG A 249 -9.29 -23.80 9.30
N ARG A 250 -10.15 -23.31 8.41
CA ARG A 250 -10.94 -24.16 7.49
C ARG A 250 -10.16 -24.64 6.27
N GLN A 251 -9.04 -24.03 5.89
CA GLN A 251 -8.13 -24.59 4.86
C GLN A 251 -6.72 -24.83 5.37
N GLY A 252 -6.47 -24.63 6.67
CA GLY A 252 -5.21 -25.02 7.26
C GLY A 252 -4.89 -26.48 6.94
N LEU A 253 -3.65 -26.72 6.52
CA LEU A 253 -3.04 -28.02 6.43
C LEU A 253 -2.70 -28.55 7.84
N GLU A 254 -2.26 -29.81 7.92
CA GLU A 254 -1.97 -30.47 9.19
C GLU A 254 -0.87 -29.77 10.01
N ASN A 255 0.08 -29.10 9.35
CA ASN A 255 1.18 -28.39 9.99
C ASN A 255 0.87 -26.91 10.31
N GLU A 256 -0.38 -26.47 10.10
CA GLU A 256 -0.82 -25.09 10.33
C GLU A 256 -1.65 -24.95 11.60
N GLN A 257 -1.27 -24.00 12.46
CA GLN A 257 -1.99 -23.64 13.68
C GLN A 257 -2.34 -22.15 13.65
N TYR A 258 -3.60 -21.81 13.90
CA TYR A 258 -4.04 -20.41 13.95
C TYR A 258 -4.57 -20.03 15.33
N ILE A 259 -4.05 -18.93 15.86
CA ILE A 259 -4.34 -18.40 17.20
C ILE A 259 -5.12 -17.09 17.04
N CYS A 260 -6.25 -16.98 17.77
CA CYS A 260 -7.03 -15.76 17.84
C CYS A 260 -6.60 -14.96 19.08
N GLY A 261 -5.95 -13.80 18.91
CA GLY A 261 -5.49 -13.01 20.05
C GLY A 261 -4.54 -11.86 19.71
N ASP A 262 -3.98 -11.25 20.76
CA ASP A 262 -2.97 -10.20 20.69
C ASP A 262 -1.68 -10.74 20.07
N VAL A 263 -1.20 -10.11 19.00
CA VAL A 263 0.00 -10.57 18.28
C VAL A 263 1.22 -10.52 19.19
N ALA A 264 1.40 -9.45 19.96
CA ALA A 264 2.54 -9.32 20.86
C ALA A 264 2.57 -10.42 21.94
N ALA A 265 1.43 -10.70 22.57
CA ALA A 265 1.35 -11.75 23.59
C ALA A 265 1.75 -13.12 23.03
N HIS A 266 1.12 -13.56 21.94
CA HIS A 266 1.36 -14.90 21.41
C HIS A 266 2.70 -15.05 20.69
N LEU A 267 3.21 -13.99 20.06
CA LEU A 267 4.53 -14.02 19.45
C LEU A 267 5.60 -14.27 20.51
N GLY A 268 5.53 -13.61 21.68
CA GLY A 268 6.45 -13.83 22.79
C GLY A 268 6.52 -15.30 23.21
N ASP A 269 5.38 -15.90 23.53
CA ASP A 269 5.28 -17.30 23.96
C ASP A 269 5.88 -18.28 22.94
N ILE A 270 5.67 -18.01 21.64
CA ILE A 270 6.20 -18.84 20.55
C ILE A 270 7.73 -18.68 20.48
N LEU A 271 8.25 -17.45 20.51
CA LEU A 271 9.68 -17.18 20.35
C LEU A 271 10.52 -17.64 21.54
N GLU A 272 9.94 -17.74 22.75
CA GLU A 272 10.61 -18.30 23.92
C GLU A 272 10.92 -19.80 23.79
N THR A 273 10.12 -20.53 23.00
CA THR A 273 10.21 -21.99 22.87
C THR A 273 10.67 -22.48 21.50
N ALA A 274 10.59 -21.64 20.47
CA ALA A 274 10.99 -21.99 19.11
C ALA A 274 12.53 -22.04 18.94
N ASP A 275 12.99 -22.86 18.00
CA ASP A 275 14.36 -22.77 17.48
C ASP A 275 14.49 -21.50 16.63
N ARG A 276 14.87 -20.39 17.26
CA ARG A 276 14.96 -19.06 16.65
C ARG A 276 15.93 -19.01 15.46
N ALA A 277 16.92 -19.90 15.39
CA ALA A 277 17.83 -20.02 14.25
C ALA A 277 17.18 -20.66 13.02
N ARG A 278 15.99 -21.24 13.17
CA ARG A 278 15.17 -21.83 12.10
C ARG A 278 13.74 -21.28 12.14
N THR A 279 13.59 -20.01 12.53
CA THR A 279 12.30 -19.33 12.55
C THR A 279 12.32 -18.16 11.59
N LEU A 280 11.28 -18.08 10.76
CA LEU A 280 10.92 -16.90 9.99
C LEU A 280 9.67 -16.26 10.62
N VAL A 281 9.72 -14.96 10.87
CA VAL A 281 8.52 -14.18 11.22
C VAL A 281 8.09 -13.36 10.00
N LEU A 282 6.88 -13.61 9.52
CA LEU A 282 6.23 -12.81 8.49
C LEU A 282 5.32 -11.79 9.17
N LEU A 283 5.46 -10.51 8.79
CA LEU A 283 4.65 -9.41 9.31
C LEU A 283 3.83 -8.82 8.17
N ASP A 284 2.50 -8.79 8.30
CA ASP A 284 1.58 -8.09 7.40
C ASP A 284 0.58 -7.22 8.20
N PRO A 285 1.07 -6.21 8.94
CA PRO A 285 0.26 -5.40 9.84
C PRO A 285 -0.72 -4.47 9.10
N PRO A 286 -1.70 -3.90 9.81
CA PRO A 286 -2.50 -2.79 9.28
C PRO A 286 -1.62 -1.56 8.96
N ALA A 287 -2.19 -0.56 8.27
CA ALA A 287 -1.48 0.68 7.86
C ALA A 287 -0.79 1.44 9.02
N ALA A 288 -1.22 1.24 10.28
CA ALA A 288 -0.56 1.80 11.46
C ALA A 288 0.87 1.24 11.71
N GLY A 289 1.23 0.15 11.03
CA GLY A 289 2.45 -0.62 11.21
C GLY A 289 2.37 -1.59 12.37
N VAL A 290 3.52 -2.15 12.73
CA VAL A 290 3.68 -3.12 13.82
C VAL A 290 3.60 -2.40 15.17
N GLU A 291 2.98 -3.01 16.18
CA GLU A 291 3.00 -2.43 17.53
C GLU A 291 4.41 -2.43 18.13
N ALA A 292 4.76 -1.39 18.89
CA ALA A 292 6.09 -1.27 19.52
C ALA A 292 6.49 -2.52 20.32
N ARG A 293 5.54 -3.14 21.03
CA ARG A 293 5.77 -4.39 21.78
C ARG A 293 6.26 -5.53 20.89
N VAL A 294 5.75 -5.65 19.66
CA VAL A 294 6.19 -6.70 18.71
C VAL A 294 7.60 -6.41 18.23
N THR A 295 7.93 -5.16 17.89
CA THR A 295 9.32 -4.80 17.55
C THR A 295 10.27 -5.03 18.72
N ASP A 296 9.86 -4.70 19.95
CA ASP A 296 10.67 -4.90 21.15
C ASP A 296 10.92 -6.40 21.42
N LEU A 297 9.89 -7.24 21.20
CA LEU A 297 10.01 -8.70 21.29
C LEU A 297 10.98 -9.28 20.26
N LEU A 298 10.91 -8.85 19.00
CA LEU A 298 11.83 -9.30 17.96
C LEU A 298 13.28 -8.86 18.26
N ILE A 299 13.47 -7.73 18.92
CA ILE A 299 14.81 -7.28 19.35
C ILE A 299 15.31 -8.11 20.55
N ALA A 300 14.44 -8.42 21.50
CA ALA A 300 14.79 -9.20 22.70
C ALA A 300 14.99 -10.69 22.41
N LEU A 301 14.20 -11.25 21.48
CA LEU A 301 14.20 -12.66 21.07
C LEU A 301 14.41 -12.75 19.55
N PRO A 302 15.60 -12.38 19.03
CA PRO A 302 15.82 -12.30 17.60
C PRO A 302 15.66 -13.66 16.93
N VAL A 303 15.00 -13.62 15.76
CA VAL A 303 14.83 -14.75 14.85
C VAL A 303 15.74 -14.59 13.64
N GLN A 304 16.09 -15.70 12.98
CA GLN A 304 16.98 -15.70 11.83
C GLN A 304 16.53 -14.74 10.74
N GLN A 305 15.22 -14.71 10.45
CA GLN A 305 14.67 -13.93 9.36
C GLN A 305 13.34 -13.29 9.74
N VAL A 306 13.16 -12.04 9.30
CA VAL A 306 11.87 -11.35 9.29
C VAL A 306 11.58 -10.93 7.85
N VAL A 307 10.38 -11.23 7.36
CA VAL A 307 9.85 -10.68 6.12
C VAL A 307 8.70 -9.75 6.50
N TYR A 308 8.77 -8.49 6.10
CA TYR A 308 7.75 -7.48 6.44
C TYR A 308 7.09 -6.97 5.16
N VAL A 309 5.81 -7.30 5.00
CA VAL A 309 4.89 -6.76 3.99
C VAL A 309 4.15 -5.55 4.56
N SER A 310 4.10 -4.44 3.83
CA SER A 310 3.42 -3.23 4.32
C SER A 310 2.81 -2.40 3.19
N CYS A 311 1.60 -1.92 3.44
CA CYS A 311 0.87 -0.98 2.58
C CYS A 311 1.15 0.50 2.91
N ASP A 312 1.90 0.79 3.97
CA ASP A 312 2.29 2.15 4.35
C ASP A 312 3.83 2.23 4.54
N PRO A 313 4.55 2.76 3.54
CA PRO A 313 6.00 2.90 3.60
C PRO A 313 6.52 3.77 4.76
N ALA A 314 5.71 4.69 5.31
CA ALA A 314 6.16 5.57 6.37
C ALA A 314 6.17 4.86 7.73
N THR A 315 5.14 4.08 8.04
CA THR A 315 5.11 3.24 9.25
C THR A 315 6.09 2.07 9.13
N LEU A 316 6.22 1.46 7.94
CA LEU A 316 7.29 0.51 7.64
C LEU A 316 8.67 1.11 7.96
N ALA A 317 8.98 2.30 7.46
CA ALA A 317 10.28 2.92 7.69
C ALA A 317 10.58 3.16 9.18
N ARG A 318 9.57 3.59 9.95
CA ARG A 318 9.68 3.73 11.42
C ARG A 318 10.07 2.41 12.07
N ASP A 319 9.35 1.33 11.73
CA ASP A 319 9.50 0.02 12.34
C ASP A 319 10.83 -0.64 11.97
N LEU A 320 11.19 -0.61 10.68
CA LEU A 320 12.50 -1.09 10.20
C LEU A 320 13.65 -0.34 10.88
N GLY A 321 13.51 0.97 11.06
CA GLY A 321 14.49 1.76 11.80
C GLY A 321 14.69 1.26 13.23
N ALA A 322 13.63 0.84 13.92
CA ALA A 322 13.72 0.25 15.26
C ALA A 322 14.43 -1.11 15.24
N LEU A 323 14.02 -2.02 14.34
CA LEU A 323 14.63 -3.35 14.21
C LEU A 323 16.12 -3.28 13.84
N VAL A 324 16.50 -2.38 12.92
CA VAL A 324 17.90 -2.18 12.52
C VAL A 324 18.75 -1.66 13.69
N ARG A 325 18.23 -0.72 14.49
CA ARG A 325 18.91 -0.28 15.72
C ARG A 325 19.00 -1.39 16.77
N GLY A 326 18.06 -2.31 16.77
CA GLY A 326 18.08 -3.52 17.59
C GLY A 326 19.00 -4.64 17.09
N GLY A 327 19.70 -4.43 15.98
CA GLY A 327 20.74 -5.34 15.48
C GLY A 327 20.34 -6.20 14.28
N TYR A 328 19.11 -6.07 13.77
CA TYR A 328 18.77 -6.67 12.48
C TYR A 328 19.53 -6.01 11.34
N VAL A 329 19.95 -6.82 10.36
CA VAL A 329 20.51 -6.34 9.10
C VAL A 329 19.36 -6.25 8.10
N LEU A 330 19.07 -5.03 7.64
CA LEU A 330 18.15 -4.82 6.53
C LEU A 330 18.79 -5.29 5.23
N GLY A 331 18.15 -6.26 4.58
CA GLY A 331 18.49 -6.73 3.25
C GLY A 331 17.81 -5.89 2.18
N LYS A 332 17.19 -6.58 1.22
CA LYS A 332 16.51 -5.94 0.09
C LYS A 332 15.14 -5.40 0.54
N VAL A 333 14.81 -4.20 0.07
CA VAL A 333 13.46 -3.63 0.15
C VAL A 333 12.91 -3.51 -1.27
N THR A 334 11.76 -4.12 -1.54
CA THR A 334 11.18 -4.20 -2.87
C THR A 334 9.76 -3.64 -2.85
N PRO A 335 9.51 -2.46 -3.45
CA PRO A 335 8.16 -1.97 -3.67
C PRO A 335 7.44 -2.83 -4.72
N VAL A 336 6.13 -2.96 -4.56
CA VAL A 336 5.22 -3.61 -5.51
C VAL A 336 4.10 -2.63 -5.81
N ASP A 337 3.87 -2.37 -7.10
CA ASP A 337 2.74 -1.55 -7.52
C ASP A 337 1.46 -2.38 -7.52
N MET A 338 0.87 -2.51 -6.33
CA MET A 338 -0.42 -3.17 -6.15
C MET A 338 -1.59 -2.37 -6.75
N PHE A 339 -1.42 -1.05 -6.86
CA PHE A 339 -2.47 -0.13 -7.27
C PHE A 339 -1.94 0.91 -8.28
N PRO A 340 -1.75 0.51 -9.55
CA PRO A 340 -1.37 1.44 -10.61
C PRO A 340 -2.30 2.66 -10.66
N GLN A 341 -1.75 3.80 -11.09
CA GLN A 341 -2.46 5.09 -11.18
C GLN A 341 -2.80 5.74 -9.83
N THR A 342 -2.46 5.11 -8.71
CA THR A 342 -2.62 5.63 -7.35
C THR A 342 -1.27 5.91 -6.70
N ALA A 343 -1.29 6.65 -5.59
CA ALA A 343 -0.10 6.91 -4.79
C ALA A 343 0.23 5.78 -3.81
N ASP A 344 -0.60 4.74 -3.72
CA ASP A 344 -0.43 3.63 -2.79
C ASP A 344 0.76 2.77 -3.21
N ILE A 345 1.52 2.28 -2.22
CA ILE A 345 2.75 1.50 -2.43
C ILE A 345 2.72 0.32 -1.45
N GLU A 346 2.70 -0.89 -1.99
CA GLU A 346 3.01 -2.07 -1.18
C GLU A 346 4.52 -2.28 -1.16
N VAL A 347 5.07 -2.76 -0.06
CA VAL A 347 6.51 -2.93 0.10
C VAL A 347 6.78 -4.23 0.85
N VAL A 348 7.76 -5.00 0.36
CA VAL A 348 8.32 -6.14 1.09
C VAL A 348 9.74 -5.81 1.50
N ALA A 349 10.05 -5.96 2.79
CA ALA A 349 11.38 -5.78 3.35
C ALA A 349 11.88 -7.09 3.97
N GLU A 350 13.13 -7.43 3.67
CA GLU A 350 13.82 -8.59 4.22
C GLU A 350 14.76 -8.14 5.33
N LEU A 351 14.68 -8.75 6.51
CA LEU A 351 15.64 -8.56 7.58
C LEU A 351 16.22 -9.90 8.02
N THR A 352 17.49 -9.88 8.39
CA THR A 352 18.16 -11.05 8.96
C THR A 352 18.84 -10.69 10.27
N TYR A 353 18.97 -11.69 11.14
CA TYR A 353 19.76 -11.59 12.36
C TYR A 353 20.71 -12.77 12.44
N ARG A 354 21.94 -12.53 12.90
CA ARG A 354 22.88 -13.62 13.22
C ARG A 354 22.51 -14.16 14.60
N VAL A 355 21.60 -15.12 14.62
CA VAL A 355 21.13 -15.80 15.85
C VAL A 355 22.18 -16.76 16.38
#